data_AF-A0A521VM04-F1
#
_entry.id   AF-A0A521VM04-F1
#
_cell.length_a   1.000
_cell.length_b   1.000
_cell.length_c   1.000
_cell.angle_alpha   90.00
_cell.angle_beta   90.00
_cell.angle_gamma   90.00
#
_symmetry.space_group_name_H-M   'P 1'
#
loop_
_entity.id
_entity.type
_entity.pdbx_description
1 polymer ?
#
loop_
_entity_poly.entity_id
_entity_poly.type
_entity_poly.pdbx_seq_one_letter_code
_entity_poly.pdbx_strand_id
1 'polypeptide(L)'
;MNARFALEIPQDARQRLACGWLLLALVSLALSGVFSVLLVLSRAPVTKDWFALADFFQVALVVHVDLSVLVWFVSFGGVLWSLNSTPRLLGLGWAALGTAVAGTALMGVAPFAGRGHPIMANYIPVLDEPVFLTGLAVFAAGVLLAVLRGMATVPRVGVRLAQGAALRFGLNTSLVSAAVALIAFGWSYLAAPAVPEPKAYYELLFWGGGHVLQFTWTLLMFVAWLWLADAARVPVLL
;
A
#
# COMPACT_ATOMS: atom_id res chain seq x y z
N MET A 1 -16.53 32.90 0.59
CA MET A 1 -17.17 31.57 0.55
C MET A 1 -16.17 30.57 1.10
N ASN A 2 -16.44 29.91 2.23
CA ASN A 2 -15.53 28.90 2.76
C ASN A 2 -15.51 27.71 1.81
N ALA A 3 -14.31 27.29 1.38
CA ALA A 3 -14.16 26.13 0.54
C ALA A 3 -14.47 24.84 1.31
N ARG A 4 -15.38 24.00 0.80
CA ARG A 4 -15.69 22.70 1.41
C ARG A 4 -14.89 21.56 0.77
N PHE A 5 -13.94 21.00 1.52
CA PHE A 5 -13.18 19.82 1.13
C PHE A 5 -13.70 18.59 1.86
N ALA A 6 -14.89 18.13 1.48
CA ALA A 6 -15.51 16.95 2.09
C ALA A 6 -15.71 15.83 1.06
N LEU A 7 -15.30 14.61 1.42
CA LEU A 7 -15.75 13.39 0.74
C LEU A 7 -17.10 12.97 1.34
N GLU A 8 -18.12 12.87 0.49
CA GLU A 8 -19.39 12.26 0.89
C GLU A 8 -19.17 10.78 1.17
N ILE A 9 -19.47 10.34 2.40
CA ILE A 9 -19.38 8.93 2.77
C ILE A 9 -20.63 8.22 2.21
N PRO A 10 -20.48 7.28 1.27
CA PRO A 10 -21.60 6.50 0.77
C PRO A 10 -22.30 5.74 1.89
N GLN A 11 -23.64 5.61 1.82
CA GLN A 11 -24.42 4.73 2.71
C GLN A 11 -24.79 3.40 2.03
N ASP A 12 -24.01 3.02 1.02
CA ASP A 12 -24.22 1.81 0.22
C ASP A 12 -23.07 0.80 0.41
N ALA A 13 -23.05 -0.26 -0.41
CA ALA A 13 -22.07 -1.33 -0.34
C ALA A 13 -20.61 -0.88 -0.47
N ARG A 14 -20.33 0.32 -1.01
CA ARG A 14 -18.98 0.91 -1.05
C ARG A 14 -18.42 1.16 0.34
N GLN A 15 -19.28 1.56 1.29
CA GLN A 15 -18.87 1.78 2.68
C GLN A 15 -18.36 0.49 3.30
N ARG A 16 -19.04 -0.63 3.07
CA ARG A 16 -18.62 -1.95 3.59
C ARG A 16 -17.28 -2.38 3.00
N LEU A 17 -17.07 -2.16 1.70
CA LEU A 17 -15.78 -2.44 1.06
C LEU A 17 -14.67 -1.54 1.66
N ALA A 18 -14.94 -0.25 1.85
CA ALA A 18 -14.02 0.67 2.50
C ALA A 18 -13.70 0.25 3.94
N CYS A 19 -14.69 -0.21 4.72
CA CYS A 19 -14.46 -0.79 6.04
C CYS A 19 -13.58 -2.05 5.98
N GLY A 20 -13.73 -2.89 4.96
CA GLY A 20 -12.86 -4.06 4.75
C GLY A 20 -11.40 -3.66 4.50
N TRP A 21 -11.17 -2.66 3.65
CA TRP A 21 -9.84 -2.09 3.45
C TRP A 21 -9.28 -1.45 4.72
N LEU A 22 -10.12 -0.74 5.48
CA LEU A 22 -9.72 -0.15 6.76
C LEU A 22 -9.32 -1.22 7.78
N LEU A 23 -10.06 -2.33 7.84
CA LEU A 23 -9.70 -3.46 8.69
C LEU A 23 -8.35 -4.05 8.30
N LEU A 24 -8.07 -4.22 7.00
CA LEU A 24 -6.75 -4.66 6.54
C LEU A 24 -5.64 -3.68 6.96
N ALA A 25 -5.87 -2.36 6.85
CA ALA A 25 -4.91 -1.35 7.30
C ALA A 25 -4.64 -1.45 8.81
N LEU A 26 -5.70 -1.59 9.63
CA LEU A 26 -5.55 -1.72 11.08
C LEU A 26 -4.81 -2.99 11.47
N VAL A 27 -5.15 -4.12 10.84
CA VAL A 27 -4.50 -5.42 11.09
C VAL A 27 -3.04 -5.39 10.64
N SER A 28 -2.74 -4.84 9.46
CA SER A 28 -1.35 -4.77 8.97
C SER A 28 -0.48 -3.90 9.88
N LEU A 29 -1.01 -2.76 10.36
CA LEU A 29 -0.30 -1.89 11.29
C LEU A 29 -0.08 -2.56 12.65
N ALA A 30 -1.10 -3.24 13.18
CA ALA A 30 -0.98 -3.97 14.45
C ALA A 30 0.07 -5.08 14.37
N LEU A 31 0.04 -5.89 13.30
CA LEU A 31 1.04 -6.93 13.05
C LEU A 31 2.44 -6.34 12.88
N SER A 32 2.56 -5.25 12.11
CA SER A 32 3.81 -4.51 11.98
C SER A 32 4.33 -4.01 13.34
N GLY A 33 3.44 -3.55 14.23
CA GLY A 33 3.78 -3.17 15.61
C GLY A 33 4.37 -4.33 16.42
N VAL A 34 3.83 -5.55 16.26
CA VAL A 34 4.42 -6.76 16.87
C VAL A 34 5.85 -6.97 16.37
N PHE A 35 6.09 -6.89 15.06
CA PHE A 35 7.44 -6.98 14.51
C PHE A 35 8.35 -5.84 15.01
N SER A 36 7.84 -4.63 15.19
CA SER A 36 8.59 -3.50 15.77
C SER A 36 9.09 -3.81 17.19
N VAL A 37 8.24 -4.42 18.02
CA VAL A 37 8.64 -4.87 19.36
C VAL A 37 9.74 -5.93 19.27
N LEU A 38 9.62 -6.91 18.36
CA LEU A 38 10.67 -7.92 18.13
C LEU A 38 11.99 -7.30 17.68
N LEU A 39 11.95 -6.29 16.80
CA LEU A 39 13.13 -5.54 16.36
C LEU A 39 13.84 -4.86 17.54
N VAL A 40 13.09 -4.19 18.41
CA VAL A 40 13.67 -3.54 19.60
C VAL A 40 14.27 -4.59 20.55
N LEU A 41 13.54 -5.68 20.83
CA LEU A 41 14.00 -6.74 21.73
C LEU A 41 15.26 -7.46 21.19
N SER A 42 15.37 -7.66 19.89
CA SER A 42 16.55 -8.28 19.27
C SER A 42 17.82 -7.40 19.33
N ARG A 43 17.69 -6.11 19.61
CA ARG A 43 18.82 -5.17 19.71
C ARG A 43 19.08 -4.66 21.13
N ALA A 44 18.14 -4.82 22.05
CA ALA A 44 18.29 -4.33 23.41
C ALA A 44 19.39 -5.11 24.17
N PRO A 45 20.27 -4.43 24.94
CA PRO A 45 21.42 -5.06 25.59
C PRO A 45 21.09 -6.27 26.47
N VAL A 46 19.90 -6.29 27.08
CA VAL A 46 19.44 -7.33 28.01
C VAL A 46 18.87 -8.55 27.29
N THR A 47 18.24 -8.36 26.12
CA THR A 47 17.44 -9.41 25.45
C THR A 47 18.03 -9.87 24.12
N LYS A 48 19.06 -9.20 23.59
CA LYS A 48 19.69 -9.51 22.30
C LYS A 48 20.13 -10.98 22.18
N ASP A 49 20.59 -11.58 23.27
CA ASP A 49 21.12 -12.95 23.26
C ASP A 49 19.99 -14.01 23.18
N TRP A 50 18.73 -13.61 23.39
CA TRP A 50 17.56 -14.48 23.20
C TRP A 50 17.19 -14.66 21.72
N PHE A 51 17.64 -13.73 20.86
CA PHE A 51 17.34 -13.69 19.43
C PHE A 51 18.59 -14.01 18.59
N ALA A 52 19.47 -14.89 19.09
CA ALA A 52 20.74 -15.25 18.46
C ALA A 52 20.63 -16.03 17.13
N LEU A 53 19.45 -16.08 16.51
CA LEU A 53 19.29 -16.53 15.13
C LEU A 53 19.94 -15.52 14.19
N ALA A 54 20.81 -16.00 13.31
CA ALA A 54 21.39 -15.18 12.25
C ALA A 54 20.27 -14.46 11.48
N ASP A 55 20.46 -13.16 11.26
CA ASP A 55 19.56 -12.30 10.49
C ASP A 55 18.13 -12.08 11.02
N PHE A 56 17.82 -12.49 12.27
CA PHE A 56 16.48 -12.30 12.86
C PHE A 56 15.99 -10.85 12.76
N PHE A 57 16.87 -9.89 13.07
CA PHE A 57 16.55 -8.46 12.96
C PHE A 57 16.17 -8.09 11.52
N GLN A 58 16.99 -8.47 10.53
CA GLN A 58 16.73 -8.15 9.13
C GLN A 58 15.46 -8.82 8.62
N VAL A 59 15.20 -10.09 8.97
CA VAL A 59 13.96 -10.79 8.58
C VAL A 59 12.73 -10.10 9.16
N ALA A 60 12.75 -9.77 10.45
CA ALA A 60 11.66 -9.03 11.09
C ALA A 60 11.49 -7.64 10.48
N LEU A 61 12.59 -6.99 10.06
CA LEU A 61 12.57 -5.65 9.48
C LEU A 61 11.90 -5.63 8.10
N VAL A 62 12.16 -6.63 7.25
CA VAL A 62 11.46 -6.78 5.96
C VAL A 62 9.95 -6.77 6.20
N VAL A 63 9.45 -7.73 6.98
CA VAL A 63 8.01 -7.88 7.19
C VAL A 63 7.40 -6.68 7.91
N HIS A 64 8.11 -6.09 8.88
CA HIS A 64 7.69 -4.85 9.53
C HIS A 64 7.43 -3.72 8.53
N VAL A 65 8.40 -3.46 7.63
CA VAL A 65 8.34 -2.37 6.65
C VAL A 65 7.25 -2.63 5.63
N ASP A 66 7.16 -3.85 5.07
CA ASP A 66 6.09 -4.17 4.11
C ASP A 66 4.69 -4.02 4.72
N LEU A 67 4.49 -4.43 5.98
CA LEU A 67 3.20 -4.30 6.64
C LEU A 67 2.85 -2.85 7.04
N SER A 68 3.83 -2.06 7.50
CA SER A 68 3.61 -0.66 7.96
C SER A 68 3.59 0.36 6.83
N VAL A 69 4.29 0.09 5.74
CA VAL A 69 4.41 1.01 4.60
C VAL A 69 3.61 0.47 3.42
N LEU A 70 4.01 -0.64 2.83
CA LEU A 70 3.40 -1.11 1.58
C LEU A 70 1.92 -1.48 1.78
N VAL A 71 1.61 -2.42 2.66
CA VAL A 71 0.24 -2.92 2.88
C VAL A 71 -0.65 -1.84 3.50
N TRP A 72 -0.13 -1.11 4.49
CA TRP A 72 -0.89 -0.06 5.17
C TRP A 72 -1.28 1.08 4.21
N PHE A 73 -0.33 1.61 3.43
CA PHE A 73 -0.58 2.72 2.50
C PHE A 73 -1.55 2.30 1.38
N VAL A 74 -1.34 1.11 0.79
CA VAL A 74 -2.27 0.54 -0.21
C VAL A 74 -3.66 0.38 0.38
N SER A 75 -3.77 -0.13 1.61
CA SER A 75 -5.07 -0.36 2.25
C SER A 75 -5.83 0.95 2.48
N PHE A 76 -5.14 2.01 2.92
CA PHE A 76 -5.72 3.35 2.98
C PHE A 76 -6.09 3.91 1.59
N GLY A 77 -5.27 3.64 0.57
CA GLY A 77 -5.65 3.87 -0.82
C GLY A 77 -6.97 3.17 -1.18
N GLY A 78 -7.10 1.89 -0.84
CA GLY A 78 -8.30 1.08 -1.04
C GLY A 78 -9.54 1.66 -0.34
N VAL A 79 -9.40 2.19 0.88
CA VAL A 79 -10.47 2.94 1.58
C VAL A 79 -10.93 4.11 0.72
N LEU A 80 -10.00 5.02 0.39
CA LEU A 80 -10.31 6.29 -0.26
C LEU A 80 -10.81 6.08 -1.71
N TRP A 81 -10.21 5.17 -2.45
CA TRP A 81 -10.64 4.80 -3.79
C TRP A 81 -12.03 4.15 -3.78
N SER A 82 -12.34 3.34 -2.77
CA SER A 82 -13.68 2.73 -2.64
C SER A 82 -14.75 3.77 -2.36
N LEU A 83 -14.48 4.73 -1.47
CA LEU A 83 -15.40 5.84 -1.15
C LEU A 83 -15.63 6.75 -2.37
N ASN A 84 -14.58 7.01 -3.15
CA ASN A 84 -14.66 7.87 -4.33
C ASN A 84 -15.19 7.17 -5.59
N SER A 85 -15.36 5.85 -5.59
CA SER A 85 -15.87 5.09 -6.75
C SER A 85 -17.39 5.01 -6.78
N THR A 86 -17.99 4.66 -7.92
CA THR A 86 -19.42 4.28 -8.01
C THR A 86 -19.64 2.84 -7.51
N PRO A 87 -20.91 2.41 -7.26
CA PRO A 87 -21.22 1.02 -6.88
C PRO A 87 -20.99 -0.04 -7.96
N ARG A 88 -20.51 0.34 -9.16
CA ARG A 88 -20.21 -0.64 -10.21
C ARG A 88 -19.03 -1.51 -9.82
N LEU A 89 -18.98 -2.72 -10.40
CA LEU A 89 -17.87 -3.67 -10.25
C LEU A 89 -17.49 -3.94 -8.78
N LEU A 90 -18.46 -3.97 -7.87
CA LEU A 90 -18.17 -4.25 -6.45
C LEU A 90 -17.59 -5.65 -6.23
N GLY A 91 -17.99 -6.64 -7.04
CA GLY A 91 -17.37 -7.97 -7.03
C GLY A 91 -15.86 -7.92 -7.27
N LEU A 92 -15.41 -7.09 -8.22
CA LEU A 92 -13.98 -6.86 -8.47
C LEU A 92 -13.30 -6.18 -7.28
N GLY A 93 -14.00 -5.31 -6.57
CA GLY A 93 -13.48 -4.64 -5.37
C GLY A 93 -13.29 -5.60 -4.20
N TRP A 94 -14.24 -6.49 -3.97
CA TRP A 94 -14.10 -7.56 -2.97
C TRP A 94 -13.06 -8.58 -3.36
N ALA A 95 -12.95 -8.93 -4.64
CA ALA A 95 -11.86 -9.77 -5.15
C ALA A 95 -10.50 -9.11 -4.92
N ALA A 96 -10.37 -7.81 -5.21
CA ALA A 96 -9.15 -7.05 -4.94
C ALA A 96 -8.76 -7.10 -3.45
N LEU A 97 -9.71 -6.86 -2.55
CA LEU A 97 -9.48 -6.92 -1.11
C LEU A 97 -9.11 -8.35 -0.66
N GLY A 98 -9.85 -9.37 -1.08
CA GLY A 98 -9.57 -10.76 -0.72
C GLY A 98 -8.19 -11.23 -1.18
N THR A 99 -7.81 -10.87 -2.41
CA THR A 99 -6.48 -11.16 -2.96
C THR A 99 -5.39 -10.39 -2.20
N ALA A 100 -5.60 -9.12 -1.86
CA ALA A 100 -4.66 -8.35 -1.04
C ALA A 100 -4.49 -8.98 0.36
N VAL A 101 -5.57 -9.37 1.03
CA VAL A 101 -5.53 -10.07 2.32
C VAL A 101 -4.72 -11.36 2.23
N ALA A 102 -4.94 -12.17 1.19
CA ALA A 102 -4.19 -13.40 0.97
C ALA A 102 -2.68 -13.15 0.78
N GLY A 103 -2.32 -12.14 -0.03
CA GLY A 103 -0.93 -11.75 -0.23
C GLY A 103 -0.27 -11.24 1.05
N THR A 104 -0.97 -10.39 1.81
CA THR A 104 -0.52 -9.91 3.13
C THR A 104 -0.31 -11.06 4.12
N ALA A 105 -1.21 -12.04 4.16
CA ALA A 105 -1.08 -13.19 5.04
C ALA A 105 0.17 -14.02 4.69
N LEU A 106 0.42 -14.29 3.41
CA LEU A 106 1.62 -14.99 2.94
C LEU A 106 2.91 -14.26 3.32
N MET A 107 2.99 -12.94 3.08
CA MET A 107 4.14 -12.13 3.50
C MET A 107 4.34 -12.15 5.03
N GLY A 108 3.25 -12.13 5.80
CA GLY A 108 3.30 -12.16 7.26
C GLY A 108 3.77 -13.50 7.85
N VAL A 109 3.48 -14.63 7.20
CA VAL A 109 3.91 -15.96 7.66
C VAL A 109 5.26 -16.41 7.11
N ALA A 110 5.75 -15.76 6.06
CA ALA A 110 7.03 -16.07 5.40
C ALA A 110 8.24 -16.23 6.36
N PRO A 111 8.43 -15.40 7.40
CA PRO A 111 9.53 -15.59 8.36
C PRO A 111 9.55 -16.97 9.02
N PHE A 112 8.40 -17.61 9.17
CA PHE A 112 8.27 -18.91 9.83
C PHE A 112 8.47 -20.10 8.87
N ALA A 113 8.61 -19.85 7.56
CA ALA A 113 8.89 -20.87 6.56
C ALA A 113 10.39 -21.30 6.53
N GLY A 114 11.26 -20.61 7.28
CA GLY A 114 12.61 -21.06 7.63
C GLY A 114 13.66 -20.97 6.52
N ARG A 115 13.44 -20.15 5.48
CA ARG A 115 14.33 -20.10 4.30
C ARG A 115 14.64 -18.70 3.74
N GLY A 116 14.07 -17.63 4.28
CA GLY A 116 14.18 -16.29 3.69
C GLY A 116 15.51 -15.60 3.97
N HIS A 117 16.35 -15.42 2.96
CA HIS A 117 17.48 -14.49 3.03
C HIS A 117 16.95 -13.06 2.89
N PRO A 118 17.11 -12.18 3.91
CA PRO A 118 16.57 -10.82 3.84
C PRO A 118 17.40 -9.94 2.91
N ILE A 119 16.73 -9.21 2.03
CA ILE A 119 17.34 -8.27 1.09
C ILE A 119 16.74 -6.89 1.33
N MET A 120 17.60 -5.96 1.77
CA MET A 120 17.25 -4.56 2.04
C MET A 120 17.38 -3.72 0.77
N ALA A 121 16.47 -3.94 -0.18
CA ALA A 121 16.33 -3.10 -1.37
C ALA A 121 15.52 -1.84 -1.05
N ASN A 122 15.73 -0.77 -1.82
CA ASN A 122 14.88 0.42 -1.72
C ASN A 122 13.43 0.10 -2.10
N TYR A 123 12.50 0.84 -1.48
CA TYR A 123 11.04 0.77 -1.65
C TYR A 123 10.36 -0.51 -1.15
N ILE A 124 10.79 -1.68 -1.62
CA ILE A 124 10.20 -2.98 -1.23
C ILE A 124 11.35 -3.91 -0.84
N PRO A 125 11.68 -4.03 0.47
CA PRO A 125 12.59 -5.07 0.92
C PRO A 125 11.93 -6.44 0.73
N VAL A 126 12.71 -7.50 0.61
CA VAL A 126 12.16 -8.84 0.39
C VAL A 126 12.84 -9.89 1.24
N LEU A 127 12.10 -10.92 1.58
CA LEU A 127 12.68 -12.22 1.89
C LEU A 127 12.79 -12.96 0.56
N ASP A 128 14.02 -13.29 0.16
CA ASP A 128 14.27 -13.97 -1.12
C ASP A 128 13.93 -15.47 -0.99
N GLU A 129 12.64 -15.75 -0.89
CA GLU A 129 12.10 -17.09 -0.77
C GLU A 129 10.66 -17.19 -1.33
N PRO A 130 10.21 -18.39 -1.74
CA PRO A 130 8.97 -18.54 -2.50
C PRO A 130 7.69 -18.05 -1.81
N VAL A 131 7.55 -18.21 -0.50
CA VAL A 131 6.32 -17.84 0.24
C VAL A 131 6.14 -16.33 0.24
N PHE A 132 7.19 -15.59 0.59
CA PHE A 132 7.20 -14.13 0.57
C PHE A 132 7.00 -13.58 -0.84
N LEU A 133 7.75 -14.06 -1.83
CA LEU A 133 7.65 -13.58 -3.21
C LEU A 133 6.28 -13.89 -3.82
N THR A 134 5.69 -15.05 -3.51
CA THR A 134 4.31 -15.37 -3.89
C THR A 134 3.33 -14.43 -3.20
N GLY A 135 3.52 -14.17 -1.90
CA GLY A 135 2.71 -13.23 -1.14
C GLY A 135 2.74 -11.82 -1.73
N LEU A 136 3.92 -11.33 -2.08
CA LEU A 136 4.12 -10.03 -2.72
C LEU A 136 3.45 -9.96 -4.10
N ALA A 137 3.61 -11.00 -4.93
CA ALA A 137 2.97 -11.07 -6.24
C ALA A 137 1.43 -11.13 -6.15
N VAL A 138 0.90 -11.94 -5.22
CA VAL A 138 -0.54 -12.01 -4.94
C VAL A 138 -1.04 -10.66 -4.43
N PHE A 139 -0.32 -10.03 -3.51
CA PHE A 139 -0.67 -8.69 -3.02
C PHE A 139 -0.72 -7.67 -4.17
N ALA A 140 0.30 -7.63 -5.02
CA ALA A 140 0.36 -6.77 -6.20
C ALA A 140 -0.81 -7.02 -7.18
N ALA A 141 -1.23 -8.28 -7.36
CA ALA A 141 -2.42 -8.60 -8.13
C ALA A 141 -3.70 -8.02 -7.47
N GLY A 142 -3.82 -8.09 -6.15
CA GLY A 142 -4.89 -7.41 -5.41
C GLY A 142 -4.91 -5.89 -5.64
N VAL A 143 -3.74 -5.25 -5.60
CA VAL A 143 -3.60 -3.81 -5.91
C VAL A 143 -4.01 -3.51 -7.35
N LEU A 144 -3.58 -4.32 -8.31
CA LEU A 144 -3.97 -4.18 -9.71
C LEU A 144 -5.49 -4.23 -9.88
N LEU A 145 -6.17 -5.19 -9.26
CA LEU A 145 -7.63 -5.29 -9.31
C LEU A 145 -8.31 -4.06 -8.68
N ALA A 146 -7.77 -3.53 -7.57
CA ALA A 146 -8.28 -2.32 -6.93
C ALA A 146 -8.11 -1.09 -7.84
N VAL A 147 -6.96 -0.94 -8.48
CA VAL A 147 -6.65 0.16 -9.41
C VAL A 147 -7.53 0.08 -10.65
N LEU A 148 -7.66 -1.10 -11.26
CA LEU A 148 -8.52 -1.32 -12.43
C LEU A 148 -9.98 -0.97 -12.13
N ARG A 149 -10.49 -1.42 -10.96
CA ARG A 149 -11.83 -1.03 -10.50
C ARG A 149 -11.93 0.47 -10.33
N GLY A 150 -10.98 1.09 -9.62
CA GLY A 150 -10.97 2.52 -9.37
C GLY A 150 -11.05 3.30 -10.69
N MET A 151 -10.13 3.05 -11.61
CA MET A 151 -10.09 3.68 -12.93
C MET A 151 -11.38 3.49 -13.73
N ALA A 152 -12.02 2.32 -13.64
CA ALA A 152 -13.26 2.03 -14.35
C ALA A 152 -14.52 2.66 -13.69
N THR A 153 -14.45 3.12 -12.45
CA THR A 153 -15.64 3.46 -11.67
C THR A 153 -15.59 4.80 -10.95
N VAL A 154 -14.46 5.51 -10.99
CA VAL A 154 -14.34 6.87 -10.44
C VAL A 154 -15.17 7.89 -11.24
N PRO A 155 -15.78 8.88 -10.57
CA PRO A 155 -16.44 9.98 -11.23
C PRO A 155 -15.39 10.85 -11.95
N ARG A 156 -15.78 11.39 -13.11
CA ARG A 156 -14.94 12.34 -13.85
C ARG A 156 -14.78 13.62 -13.05
N VAL A 157 -13.58 14.19 -13.06
CA VAL A 157 -13.33 15.54 -12.58
C VAL A 157 -13.93 16.48 -13.63
N GLY A 158 -14.92 17.29 -13.24
CA GLY A 158 -15.53 18.27 -14.15
C GLY A 158 -14.51 19.33 -14.60
N VAL A 159 -14.84 20.09 -15.65
CA VAL A 159 -13.95 21.12 -16.24
C VAL A 159 -13.65 22.28 -15.27
N ARG A 160 -14.52 22.50 -14.28
CA ARG A 160 -14.31 23.48 -13.21
C ARG A 160 -13.97 22.75 -11.91
N LEU A 161 -12.87 23.15 -11.27
CA LEU A 161 -12.47 22.68 -9.94
C LEU A 161 -13.45 23.23 -8.89
N ALA A 162 -14.62 22.61 -8.76
CA ALA A 162 -15.45 22.78 -7.57
C ALA A 162 -14.68 22.24 -6.34
N GLN A 163 -15.07 22.66 -5.14
CA GLN A 163 -14.28 22.41 -3.91
C GLN A 163 -14.16 20.90 -3.58
N GLY A 164 -15.20 20.10 -3.85
CA GLY A 164 -15.14 18.63 -3.83
C GLY A 164 -14.42 18.00 -5.04
N ALA A 165 -14.19 18.76 -6.12
CA ALA A 165 -13.45 18.29 -7.29
C ALA A 165 -11.94 18.21 -7.05
N ALA A 166 -11.39 18.99 -6.09
CA ALA A 166 -9.97 18.91 -5.72
C ALA A 166 -9.62 17.55 -5.07
N LEU A 167 -10.44 17.09 -4.11
CA LEU A 167 -10.25 15.76 -3.51
C LEU A 167 -10.41 14.66 -4.54
N ARG A 168 -11.44 14.76 -5.40
CA ARG A 168 -11.64 13.80 -6.51
C ARG A 168 -10.48 13.80 -7.49
N PHE A 169 -9.91 14.96 -7.79
CA PHE A 169 -8.73 15.08 -8.63
C PHE A 169 -7.55 14.35 -8.00
N GLY A 170 -7.23 14.62 -6.73
CA GLY A 170 -6.17 13.92 -6.01
C GLY A 170 -6.36 12.40 -5.96
N LEU A 171 -7.59 11.93 -5.73
CA LEU A 171 -7.90 10.50 -5.71
C LEU A 171 -7.78 9.86 -7.10
N ASN A 172 -8.27 10.52 -8.14
CA ASN A 172 -8.17 10.00 -9.51
C ASN A 172 -6.72 10.00 -10.01
N THR A 173 -5.94 11.04 -9.72
CA THR A 173 -4.52 11.08 -10.09
C THR A 173 -3.69 10.10 -9.26
N SER A 174 -4.06 9.81 -8.01
CA SER A 174 -3.41 8.75 -7.23
C SER A 174 -3.61 7.36 -7.87
N LEU A 175 -4.79 7.08 -8.44
CA LEU A 175 -5.04 5.84 -9.20
C LEU A 175 -4.21 5.77 -10.47
N VAL A 176 -4.06 6.90 -11.18
CA VAL A 176 -3.19 6.98 -12.37
C VAL A 176 -1.73 6.73 -11.98
N SER A 177 -1.24 7.38 -10.92
CA SER A 177 0.11 7.16 -10.40
C SER A 177 0.33 5.70 -9.99
N ALA A 178 -0.63 5.08 -9.30
CA ALA A 178 -0.56 3.67 -8.91
C ALA A 178 -0.55 2.74 -10.15
N ALA A 179 -1.34 3.05 -11.18
CA ALA A 179 -1.32 2.30 -12.43
C ALA A 179 0.04 2.39 -13.14
N VAL A 180 0.63 3.59 -13.21
CA VAL A 180 1.98 3.79 -13.78
C VAL A 180 3.03 3.05 -12.96
N ALA A 181 2.93 3.04 -11.63
CA ALA A 181 3.83 2.27 -10.77
C ALA A 181 3.74 0.77 -11.05
N LEU A 182 2.53 0.21 -11.16
CA LEU A 182 2.31 -1.20 -11.52
C LEU A 182 2.87 -1.56 -12.90
N ILE A 183 2.67 -0.68 -13.89
CA ILE A 183 3.25 -0.84 -15.23
C ILE A 183 4.79 -0.81 -15.15
N ALA A 184 5.37 0.10 -14.37
CA ALA A 184 6.82 0.20 -14.21
C ALA A 184 7.42 -1.03 -13.51
N PHE A 185 6.75 -1.59 -12.48
CA PHE A 185 7.17 -2.86 -11.87
C PHE A 185 7.11 -4.02 -12.88
N GLY A 186 5.99 -4.15 -13.61
CA GLY A 186 5.83 -5.19 -14.62
C GLY A 186 6.85 -5.07 -15.76
N TRP A 187 7.11 -3.84 -16.21
CA TRP A 187 8.12 -3.57 -17.23
C TRP A 187 9.52 -3.90 -16.73
N SER A 188 9.86 -3.49 -15.51
CA SER A 188 11.17 -3.82 -14.91
C SER A 188 11.34 -5.33 -14.79
N TYR A 189 10.31 -6.06 -14.36
CA TYR A 189 10.35 -7.53 -14.30
C TYR A 189 10.63 -8.19 -15.66
N LEU A 190 10.05 -7.67 -16.74
CA LEU A 190 10.18 -8.23 -18.09
C LEU A 190 11.46 -7.81 -18.82
N ALA A 191 11.98 -6.60 -18.54
CA ALA A 191 13.04 -5.98 -19.32
C ALA A 191 14.35 -5.80 -18.55
N ALA A 192 14.37 -5.95 -17.22
CA ALA A 192 15.59 -5.82 -16.44
C ALA A 192 16.60 -6.91 -16.84
N PRO A 193 17.89 -6.56 -17.02
CA PRO A 193 18.93 -7.54 -17.26
C PRO A 193 19.07 -8.49 -16.09
N ALA A 194 19.55 -9.71 -16.36
CA ALA A 194 19.95 -10.63 -15.30
C ALA A 194 21.11 -10.02 -14.52
N VAL A 195 20.91 -9.78 -13.22
CA VAL A 195 21.93 -9.28 -12.29
C VAL A 195 22.26 -10.41 -11.30
N PRO A 196 23.51 -10.91 -11.26
CA PRO A 196 23.86 -12.03 -10.37
C PRO A 196 23.76 -11.70 -8.88
N GLU A 197 23.97 -10.44 -8.51
CA GLU A 197 23.88 -9.97 -7.13
C GLU A 197 22.40 -9.72 -6.76
N PRO A 198 21.83 -10.44 -5.77
CA PRO A 198 20.40 -10.33 -5.45
C PRO A 198 19.97 -8.93 -5.03
N LYS A 199 20.79 -8.22 -4.25
CA LYS A 199 20.46 -6.86 -3.82
C LYS A 199 20.35 -5.92 -5.02
N ALA A 200 21.34 -5.93 -5.91
CA ALA A 200 21.33 -5.09 -7.12
C ALA A 200 20.16 -5.47 -8.06
N TYR A 201 19.79 -6.75 -8.14
CA TYR A 201 18.61 -7.19 -8.86
C TYR A 201 17.32 -6.56 -8.32
N TYR A 202 17.06 -6.69 -7.01
CA TYR A 202 15.83 -6.15 -6.41
C TYR A 202 15.79 -4.63 -6.36
N GLU A 203 16.94 -3.96 -6.23
CA GLU A 203 17.05 -2.51 -6.41
C GLU A 203 16.57 -2.09 -7.81
N LEU A 204 17.11 -2.70 -8.86
CA LEU A 204 16.70 -2.40 -10.24
C LEU A 204 15.23 -2.73 -10.49
N LEU A 205 14.76 -3.85 -9.95
CA LEU A 205 13.39 -4.31 -10.10
C LEU A 205 12.39 -3.30 -9.50
N PHE A 206 12.66 -2.80 -8.29
CA PHE A 206 11.69 -2.01 -7.54
C PHE A 206 11.89 -0.49 -7.62
N TRP A 207 13.06 0.01 -8.01
CA TRP A 207 13.34 1.44 -7.95
C TRP A 207 12.36 2.30 -8.76
N GLY A 208 12.13 1.95 -10.03
CA GLY A 208 11.27 2.73 -10.93
C GLY A 208 9.80 2.75 -10.48
N GLY A 209 9.22 1.57 -10.26
CA GLY A 209 7.84 1.46 -9.77
C GLY A 209 7.67 2.04 -8.37
N GLY A 210 8.63 1.79 -7.47
CA GLY A 210 8.62 2.29 -6.10
C GLY A 210 8.71 3.81 -6.03
N HIS A 211 9.53 4.42 -6.88
CA HIS A 211 9.62 5.88 -7.00
C HIS A 211 8.30 6.49 -7.45
N VAL A 212 7.67 5.93 -8.49
CA VAL A 212 6.35 6.38 -8.96
C VAL A 212 5.28 6.21 -7.86
N LEU A 213 5.36 5.13 -7.09
CA LEU A 213 4.41 4.84 -6.02
C LEU A 213 4.46 5.89 -4.88
N GLN A 214 5.61 6.53 -4.64
CA GLN A 214 5.70 7.64 -3.67
C GLN A 214 4.80 8.84 -4.04
N PHE A 215 4.58 9.08 -5.33
CA PHE A 215 3.63 10.11 -5.77
C PHE A 215 2.19 9.72 -5.45
N THR A 216 1.84 8.42 -5.52
CA THR A 216 0.53 7.92 -5.08
C THR A 216 0.32 8.25 -3.61
N TRP A 217 1.30 7.97 -2.75
CA TRP A 217 1.26 8.25 -1.31
C TRP A 217 1.13 9.74 -1.01
N THR A 218 1.91 10.56 -1.70
CA THR A 218 1.87 12.02 -1.55
C THR A 218 0.50 12.58 -1.94
N LEU A 219 -0.10 12.10 -3.03
CA LEU A 219 -1.44 12.52 -3.46
C LEU A 219 -2.52 12.13 -2.44
N LEU A 220 -2.47 10.91 -1.91
CA LEU A 220 -3.40 10.45 -0.88
C LEU A 220 -3.24 11.24 0.43
N MET A 221 -2.01 11.58 0.81
CA MET A 221 -1.71 12.43 1.96
C MET A 221 -2.32 13.82 1.78
N PHE A 222 -2.17 14.46 0.61
CA PHE A 222 -2.80 15.75 0.33
C PHE A 222 -4.33 15.69 0.39
N VAL A 223 -4.94 14.62 -0.14
CA VAL A 223 -6.38 14.40 0.01
C VAL A 223 -6.78 14.32 1.48
N ALA A 224 -6.05 13.55 2.30
CA ALA A 224 -6.32 13.42 3.72
C ALA A 224 -6.16 14.76 4.47
N TRP A 225 -5.12 15.53 4.18
CA TRP A 225 -4.88 16.84 4.80
C TRP A 225 -5.95 17.86 4.47
N LEU A 226 -6.35 17.97 3.20
CA LEU A 226 -7.45 18.86 2.81
C LEU A 226 -8.77 18.46 3.48
N TRP A 227 -9.04 17.15 3.55
CA TRP A 227 -10.24 16.66 4.23
C TRP A 227 -10.22 16.93 5.74
N LEU A 228 -9.07 16.76 6.40
CA LEU A 228 -8.89 17.09 7.81
C LEU A 228 -9.00 18.60 8.08
N ALA A 229 -8.45 19.44 7.21
CA ALA A 229 -8.54 20.89 7.34
C ALA A 229 -10.00 21.36 7.30
N ASP A 230 -10.81 20.82 6.38
CA ASP A 230 -12.25 21.08 6.32
C ASP A 230 -12.97 20.62 7.58
N ALA A 231 -12.71 19.39 8.04
CA ALA A 231 -13.29 18.83 9.26
C ALA A 231 -12.94 19.67 10.52
N ALA A 232 -11.72 20.18 10.58
CA ALA A 232 -11.24 21.06 11.65
C ALA A 232 -11.66 22.53 11.47
N ARG A 233 -12.36 22.87 10.38
CA ARG A 233 -12.75 24.24 9.98
C ARG A 233 -11.55 25.19 9.85
N VAL A 234 -10.39 24.65 9.50
CA VAL A 234 -9.18 25.43 9.20
C VAL A 234 -9.33 25.99 7.79
N PRO A 235 -9.24 27.32 7.60
CA PRO A 235 -9.35 27.92 6.28
C PRO A 235 -8.15 27.50 5.41
N VAL A 236 -8.44 26.92 4.25
CA VAL A 236 -7.43 26.64 3.21
C VAL A 236 -7.45 27.82 2.24
N LEU A 237 -6.33 28.55 2.16
CA LEU A 237 -6.13 29.60 1.16
C LEU A 237 -5.90 28.94 -0.21
N LEU A 238 -6.77 29.22 -1.18
CA LEU A 238 -6.61 28.86 -2.58
C LEU A 238 -6.25 30.11 -3.39
#